data_AF-A0A1U7EVT2-F1
#
_entry.id   AF-A0A1U7EVT2-F1
#
_cell.length_a   1.000
_cell.length_b   1.000
_cell.length_c   1.000
_cell.angle_alpha   90.00
_cell.angle_beta   90.00
_cell.angle_gamma   90.00
#
_symmetry.space_group_name_H-M   'P 1'
#
loop_
_entity.id
_entity.type
_entity.pdbx_description
1 polymer ?
#
loop_
_entity_poly.entity_id
_entity_poly.type
_entity_poly.pdbx_seq_one_letter_code
_entity_poly.pdbx_strand_id
1 'polypeptide(L)'
;MEIRRAVTEPALSDAFAVRRAVFVDEQGVDEDIEIDGNDGDALQFLAYDDGAAVGTARLRRPAPAIGKVERVAVREPYRGRGVGRALMEAVEAAAARLGCRELQLHGQTRVEPFYRRLDYEPEGEPFDEAGIPHLKFRKSVDGSGGDPTAAAAESPAVMAAGADGTLMRQARFEDPDGDVRYGELFEDGTVRAYPKQEKRLTAAEERFDRDDIELLAPCDPSKIVCVGLNYADHADEQGKAVPDRPLLFLKPPNTVAAPEDTLELLADRQLDYEAELGVVIGQRCRNVAEADAMDVVAGFTCVNDVSNRDDQAVETNWVRGKAFDDAAPLGPAIATPEAVPEDAAIRCRVNGDLRQDSSRDQFIFSVPELIAEITSYMTLEPGDVVSTGTPEGVGPLADGDTVEVEIEGIGTLKNDVRIP
;
A
#
# COMPACT_ATOMS: atom_id res chain seq x y z
N MET A 1 5.20 14.42 25.59
CA MET A 1 5.18 14.84 24.17
C MET A 1 5.65 13.71 23.27
N GLU A 2 4.83 13.34 22.32
CA GLU A 2 5.02 12.20 21.41
C GLU A 2 4.82 12.66 19.96
N ILE A 3 5.65 12.19 19.02
CA ILE A 3 5.48 12.47 17.58
C ILE A 3 5.04 11.20 16.87
N ARG A 4 3.94 11.26 16.12
CA ARG A 4 3.40 10.15 15.33
C ARG A 4 3.23 10.54 13.87
N ARG A 5 3.29 9.57 12.96
CA ARG A 5 2.76 9.76 11.61
C ARG A 5 1.24 9.80 11.68
N ALA A 6 0.64 10.79 11.03
CA ALA A 6 -0.81 10.84 10.85
C ALA A 6 -1.16 10.02 9.60
N VAL A 7 -1.64 8.80 9.81
CA VAL A 7 -2.03 7.87 8.73
C VAL A 7 -3.50 7.49 8.79
N THR A 8 -4.14 7.67 9.96
CA THR A 8 -5.57 7.39 10.15
C THR A 8 -6.40 8.65 9.94
N GLU A 9 -7.68 8.48 9.59
CA GLU A 9 -8.61 9.61 9.42
C GLU A 9 -8.74 10.49 10.68
N PRO A 10 -8.86 9.93 11.92
CA PRO A 10 -8.85 10.75 13.13
C PRO A 10 -7.56 11.55 13.30
N ALA A 11 -6.41 10.96 12.98
CA ALA A 11 -5.13 11.66 13.05
C ALA A 11 -5.04 12.76 11.98
N LEU A 12 -5.41 12.48 10.73
CA LEU A 12 -5.42 13.49 9.67
C LEU A 12 -6.38 14.64 10.01
N SER A 13 -7.54 14.34 10.60
CA SER A 13 -8.47 15.33 11.15
C SER A 13 -7.84 16.15 12.28
N ASP A 14 -7.11 15.52 13.21
CA ASP A 14 -6.36 16.23 14.25
C ASP A 14 -5.29 17.17 13.67
N ALA A 15 -4.57 16.75 12.63
CA ALA A 15 -3.57 17.56 11.94
C ALA A 15 -4.21 18.78 11.28
N PHE A 16 -5.33 18.57 10.58
CA PHE A 16 -6.12 19.66 10.02
C PHE A 16 -6.67 20.59 11.11
N ALA A 17 -7.17 20.06 12.23
CA ALA A 17 -7.67 20.86 13.33
C ALA A 17 -6.57 21.75 13.96
N VAL A 18 -5.33 21.24 14.06
CA VAL A 18 -4.17 22.05 14.47
C VAL A 18 -3.86 23.15 13.44
N ARG A 19 -3.87 22.81 12.14
CA ARG A 19 -3.62 23.79 11.06
C ARG A 19 -4.67 24.87 11.01
N ARG A 20 -5.97 24.52 11.02
CA ARG A 20 -7.07 25.48 11.05
C ARG A 20 -6.95 26.44 12.22
N ALA A 21 -6.69 25.91 13.42
CA ALA A 21 -6.50 26.74 14.62
C ALA A 21 -5.33 27.74 14.50
N VAL A 22 -4.27 27.38 13.76
CA VAL A 22 -3.04 28.20 13.67
C VAL A 22 -3.02 29.10 12.45
N PHE A 23 -3.47 28.64 11.29
CA PHE A 23 -3.41 29.36 10.02
C PHE A 23 -4.70 30.13 9.74
N VAL A 24 -5.86 29.50 9.92
CA VAL A 24 -7.16 30.15 9.66
C VAL A 24 -7.56 31.03 10.85
N ASP A 25 -7.75 30.43 12.03
CA ASP A 25 -8.32 31.12 13.18
C ASP A 25 -7.38 32.21 13.74
N GLU A 26 -6.08 31.91 13.85
CA GLU A 26 -5.08 32.82 14.44
C GLU A 26 -4.47 33.79 13.42
N GLN A 27 -4.13 33.31 12.21
CA GLN A 27 -3.39 34.12 11.24
C GLN A 27 -4.28 34.72 10.14
N GLY A 28 -5.57 34.35 10.09
CA GLY A 28 -6.52 34.89 9.12
C GLY A 28 -6.25 34.44 7.69
N VAL A 29 -5.57 33.32 7.49
CA VAL A 29 -5.42 32.70 6.17
C VAL A 29 -6.78 32.17 5.73
N ASP A 30 -7.16 32.42 4.48
CA ASP A 30 -8.41 31.90 3.92
C ASP A 30 -8.40 30.37 4.00
N GLU A 31 -9.52 29.79 4.44
CA GLU A 31 -9.66 28.34 4.58
C GLU A 31 -9.45 27.62 3.23
N ASP A 32 -9.88 28.24 2.13
CA ASP A 32 -9.68 27.72 0.78
C ASP A 32 -8.20 27.70 0.35
N ILE A 33 -7.34 28.55 0.95
CA ILE A 33 -5.88 28.57 0.73
C ILE A 33 -5.17 27.55 1.64
N GLU A 34 -5.77 27.25 2.80
CA GLU A 34 -5.26 26.23 3.70
C GLU A 34 -5.39 24.81 3.13
N ILE A 35 -6.44 24.58 2.34
CA ILE A 35 -6.73 23.31 1.67
C ILE A 35 -6.08 23.32 0.28
N ASP A 36 -4.80 22.97 0.20
CA ASP A 36 -4.03 23.03 -1.05
C ASP A 36 -4.00 21.74 -1.88
N GLY A 37 -4.82 20.75 -1.51
CA GLY A 37 -4.92 19.48 -2.23
C GLY A 37 -3.74 18.52 -2.07
N ASN A 38 -2.61 18.93 -1.48
CA ASN A 38 -1.41 18.07 -1.39
C ASN A 38 -1.32 17.25 -0.10
N ASP A 39 -2.39 17.18 0.68
CA ASP A 39 -2.37 16.50 1.97
C ASP A 39 -2.32 14.97 1.86
N GLY A 40 -2.74 14.42 0.72
CA GLY A 40 -2.68 12.98 0.42
C GLY A 40 -1.29 12.48 0.03
N ASP A 41 -0.51 13.31 -0.65
CA ASP A 41 0.82 12.94 -1.16
C ASP A 41 1.95 13.30 -0.18
N ALA A 42 1.59 13.85 0.98
CA ALA A 42 2.50 14.28 2.01
C ALA A 42 2.57 13.26 3.15
N LEU A 43 3.78 12.99 3.65
CA LEU A 43 3.92 12.38 4.97
C LEU A 43 3.48 13.41 6.02
N GLN A 44 2.41 13.13 6.74
CA GLN A 44 1.88 13.99 7.79
C GLN A 44 2.43 13.55 9.16
N PHE A 45 2.81 14.52 9.99
CA PHE A 45 3.33 14.32 11.35
C PHE A 45 2.47 15.08 12.35
N LEU A 46 2.22 14.45 13.49
CA LEU A 46 1.47 15.02 14.60
C LEU A 46 2.27 14.95 15.88
N ALA A 47 2.22 16.04 16.65
CA ALA A 47 2.70 16.09 18.00
C ALA A 47 1.53 16.01 18.97
N TYR A 48 1.59 15.06 19.90
CA TYR A 48 0.65 14.89 21.00
C TYR A 48 1.28 15.30 22.34
N ASP A 49 0.49 15.98 23.18
CA ASP A 49 0.81 16.27 24.58
C ASP A 49 -0.40 15.90 25.44
N ASP A 50 -0.22 14.97 26.39
CA ASP A 50 -1.28 14.36 27.21
C ASP A 50 -2.53 13.94 26.42
N GLY A 51 -2.31 13.34 25.24
CA GLY A 51 -3.38 12.83 24.37
C GLY A 51 -4.05 13.87 23.48
N ALA A 52 -3.71 15.16 23.60
CA ALA A 52 -4.21 16.21 22.72
C ALA A 52 -3.24 16.48 21.56
N ALA A 53 -3.75 16.68 20.34
CA ALA A 53 -2.96 17.12 19.20
C ALA A 53 -2.58 18.60 19.33
N VAL A 54 -1.28 18.88 19.41
CA VAL A 54 -0.73 20.22 19.74
C VAL A 54 0.15 20.83 18.65
N GLY A 55 0.60 20.03 17.70
CA GLY A 55 1.41 20.48 16.57
C GLY A 55 1.34 19.52 15.39
N THR A 56 1.64 20.02 14.20
CA THR A 56 1.71 19.22 12.98
C THR A 56 2.75 19.79 12.00
N ALA A 57 3.21 18.94 11.10
CA ALA A 57 4.04 19.29 9.95
C ALA A 57 3.79 18.26 8.85
N ARG A 58 4.02 18.63 7.58
CA ARG A 58 3.97 17.66 6.48
C ARG A 58 5.20 17.72 5.59
N LEU A 59 5.53 16.61 4.97
CA LEU A 59 6.65 16.45 4.04
C LEU A 59 6.15 15.92 2.70
N ARG A 60 6.34 16.69 1.63
CA ARG A 60 6.14 16.23 0.26
C ARG A 60 7.45 15.96 -0.44
N ARG A 61 7.38 15.22 -1.55
CA ARG A 61 8.54 14.93 -2.39
C ARG A 61 8.32 15.43 -3.82
N PRO A 62 8.48 16.74 -4.09
CA PRO A 62 8.29 17.29 -5.43
C PRO A 62 9.30 16.78 -6.46
N ALA A 63 10.44 16.24 -6.02
CA ALA A 63 11.41 15.57 -6.88
C ALA A 63 12.15 14.49 -6.08
N PRO A 64 12.72 13.45 -6.72
CA PRO A 64 13.28 12.29 -6.02
C PRO A 64 14.28 12.61 -4.90
N ALA A 65 15.10 13.65 -5.08
CA ALA A 65 16.12 14.07 -4.10
C ALA A 65 15.70 15.28 -3.26
N ILE A 66 14.49 15.81 -3.41
CA ILE A 66 14.04 17.05 -2.75
C ILE A 66 12.80 16.76 -1.91
N GLY A 67 12.92 17.01 -0.60
CA GLY A 67 11.78 17.04 0.31
C GLY A 67 11.30 18.48 0.51
N LYS A 68 10.00 18.73 0.43
CA LYS A 68 9.39 20.03 0.72
C LYS A 68 8.61 19.94 2.02
N VAL A 69 9.09 20.62 3.06
CA VAL A 69 8.40 20.74 4.35
C VAL A 69 7.38 21.85 4.27
N GLU A 70 6.15 21.55 4.64
CA GLU A 70 5.02 22.47 4.53
C GLU A 70 4.13 22.35 5.78
N ARG A 71 3.23 23.32 5.95
CA ARG A 71 2.16 23.31 6.97
C ARG A 71 2.66 23.03 8.40
N VAL A 72 3.83 23.56 8.76
CA VAL A 72 4.40 23.44 10.10
C VAL A 72 3.62 24.35 11.06
N ALA A 73 2.83 23.76 11.94
CA ALA A 73 1.95 24.48 12.87
C ALA A 73 2.11 23.96 14.30
N VAL A 74 2.14 24.86 15.27
CA VAL A 74 2.10 24.53 16.71
C VAL A 74 1.11 25.48 17.37
N ARG A 75 0.16 24.93 18.13
CA ARG A 75 -0.84 25.71 18.86
C ARG A 75 -0.16 26.64 19.87
N GLU A 76 -0.65 27.87 20.00
CA GLU A 76 -0.04 28.94 20.81
C GLU A 76 0.42 28.50 22.21
N PRO A 77 -0.38 27.76 23.03
CA PRO A 77 0.01 27.41 24.40
C PRO A 77 1.24 26.49 24.50
N TYR A 78 1.58 25.81 23.40
CA TYR A 78 2.63 24.80 23.32
C TYR A 78 3.89 25.29 22.60
N ARG A 79 3.88 26.53 22.08
CA ARG A 79 5.06 27.16 21.49
C ARG A 79 6.15 27.38 22.55
N GLY A 80 7.41 27.28 22.13
CA GLY A 80 8.56 27.39 23.05
C GLY A 80 8.82 26.16 23.92
N ARG A 81 7.98 25.12 23.84
CA ARG A 81 8.14 23.85 24.59
C ARG A 81 8.90 22.75 23.84
N GLY A 82 9.48 23.08 22.69
CA GLY A 82 10.22 22.12 21.85
C GLY A 82 9.39 21.35 20.82
N VAL A 83 8.05 21.52 20.77
CA VAL A 83 7.16 20.82 19.82
C VAL A 83 7.63 20.97 18.37
N GLY A 84 7.87 22.20 17.91
CA GLY A 84 8.28 22.46 16.53
C GLY A 84 9.62 21.82 16.19
N ARG A 85 10.56 21.76 17.14
CA ARG A 85 11.84 21.07 16.94
C ARG A 85 11.64 19.57 16.75
N ALA A 86 10.84 18.94 17.61
CA ALA A 86 10.55 17.51 17.53
C ALA A 86 9.83 17.14 16.22
N LEU A 87 8.91 17.98 15.74
CA LEU A 87 8.28 17.80 14.42
C LEU A 87 9.30 17.87 13.28
N MET A 88 10.19 18.87 13.29
CA MET A 88 11.21 19.01 12.26
C MET A 88 12.22 17.86 12.28
N GLU A 89 12.63 17.38 13.46
CA GLU A 89 13.51 16.20 13.60
C GLU A 89 12.85 14.94 13.00
N ALA A 90 11.54 14.75 13.21
CA ALA A 90 10.80 13.63 12.62
C ALA A 90 10.68 13.73 11.08
N VAL A 91 10.41 14.94 10.57
CA VAL A 91 10.37 15.23 9.14
C VAL A 91 11.73 14.98 8.49
N GLU A 92 12.82 15.46 9.09
CA GLU A 92 14.18 15.26 8.59
C GLU A 92 14.56 13.78 8.54
N ALA A 93 14.24 13.02 9.60
CA ALA A 93 14.46 11.59 9.62
C ALA A 93 13.66 10.86 8.53
N ALA A 94 12.43 11.29 8.24
CA ALA A 94 11.63 10.73 7.15
C ALA A 94 12.19 11.08 5.76
N ALA A 95 12.61 12.33 5.55
CA ALA A 95 13.22 12.77 4.31
C ALA A 95 14.50 12.00 3.98
N ALA A 96 15.35 11.76 4.98
CA ALA A 96 16.54 10.94 4.84
C ALA A 96 16.20 9.49 4.42
N ARG A 97 15.17 8.89 5.03
CA ARG A 97 14.70 7.54 4.66
C ARG A 97 14.13 7.48 3.24
N LEU A 98 13.55 8.58 2.76
CA LEU A 98 13.06 8.73 1.39
C LEU A 98 14.18 9.03 0.37
N GLY A 99 15.45 9.11 0.79
CA GLY A 99 16.58 9.42 -0.08
C GLY A 99 16.65 10.89 -0.51
N CYS A 100 15.95 11.79 0.19
CA CYS A 100 16.07 13.22 -0.06
C CYS A 100 17.48 13.69 0.33
N ARG A 101 18.11 14.49 -0.54
CA ARG A 101 19.42 15.13 -0.32
C ARG A 101 19.28 16.59 0.07
N GLU A 102 18.10 17.16 -0.14
CA GLU A 102 17.80 18.54 0.18
C GLU A 102 16.38 18.65 0.77
N LEU A 103 16.23 19.47 1.80
CA LEU A 103 14.95 19.91 2.34
C LEU A 103 14.73 21.37 2.02
N GLN A 104 13.53 21.71 1.54
CA GLN A 104 13.09 23.07 1.26
C GLN A 104 11.83 23.38 2.06
N LEU A 105 11.68 24.63 2.52
CA LEU A 105 10.43 25.10 3.11
C LEU A 105 10.23 26.59 2.90
N HIS A 106 8.99 27.02 2.99
CA HIS A 106 8.64 28.43 3.10
C HIS A 106 8.23 28.69 4.54
N GLY A 107 8.80 29.72 5.16
CA GLY A 107 8.51 30.07 6.54
C GLY A 107 8.37 31.58 6.68
N GLN A 108 7.50 32.02 7.58
CA GLN A 108 7.34 33.46 7.86
C GLN A 108 8.68 34.08 8.26
N THR A 109 8.92 35.32 7.85
CA THR A 109 10.15 36.05 8.20
C THR A 109 10.47 36.02 9.70
N ARG A 110 9.45 36.08 10.58
CA ARG A 110 9.61 36.01 12.04
C ARG A 110 10.15 34.67 12.58
N VAL A 111 10.00 33.56 11.84
CA VAL A 111 10.48 32.23 12.26
C VAL A 111 11.88 31.90 11.74
N GLU A 112 12.54 32.83 11.05
CA GLU A 112 13.94 32.67 10.61
C GLU A 112 14.90 32.23 11.73
N PRO A 113 14.88 32.82 12.95
CA PRO A 113 15.77 32.38 14.02
C PRO A 113 15.52 30.93 14.47
N PHE A 114 14.30 30.41 14.29
CA PHE A 114 13.98 29.01 14.59
C PHE A 114 14.62 28.07 13.57
N TYR A 115 14.42 28.33 12.28
CA TYR A 115 14.96 27.48 11.21
C TYR A 115 16.49 27.52 11.14
N ARG A 116 17.13 28.67 11.38
CA ARG A 116 18.60 28.76 11.50
C ARG A 116 19.18 27.89 12.61
N ARG A 117 18.47 27.70 13.72
CA ARG A 117 18.92 26.79 14.81
C ARG A 117 18.80 25.31 14.46
N LEU A 118 18.05 24.99 13.41
CA LEU A 118 17.92 23.65 12.85
C LEU A 118 18.78 23.49 11.59
N ASP A 119 19.74 24.40 11.37
CA ASP A 119 20.66 24.40 10.23
C ASP A 119 20.00 24.58 8.86
N TYR A 120 18.84 25.25 8.81
CA TYR A 120 18.28 25.75 7.55
C TYR A 120 18.83 27.14 7.24
N GLU A 121 19.21 27.33 5.98
CA GLU A 121 19.70 28.59 5.44
C GLU A 121 18.61 29.31 4.64
N PRO A 122 18.37 30.62 4.87
CA PRO A 122 17.44 31.38 4.05
C PRO A 122 18.01 31.63 2.65
N GLU A 123 17.14 31.58 1.65
CA GLU A 123 17.46 31.77 0.23
C GLU A 123 16.60 32.89 -0.37
N GLY A 124 17.23 33.82 -1.08
CA GLY A 124 16.54 34.86 -1.84
C GLY A 124 16.02 36.03 -1.00
N GLU A 125 15.19 36.87 -1.63
CA GLU A 125 14.51 37.99 -0.98
C GLU A 125 13.16 37.54 -0.38
N PRO A 126 12.67 38.20 0.68
CA PRO A 126 11.33 37.94 1.21
C PRO A 126 10.25 38.10 0.15
N PHE A 127 9.23 37.25 0.18
CA PHE A 127 8.08 37.29 -0.72
C PHE A 127 6.77 37.19 0.06
N ASP A 128 5.67 37.57 -0.57
CA ASP A 128 4.33 37.48 0.02
C ASP A 128 3.71 36.10 -0.29
N GLU A 129 3.18 35.44 0.74
CA GLU A 129 2.42 34.21 0.62
C GLU A 129 1.20 34.32 1.54
N ALA A 130 0.00 34.26 0.95
CA ALA A 130 -1.29 34.50 1.63
C ALA A 130 -1.34 35.82 2.43
N GLY A 131 -0.71 36.90 1.94
CA GLY A 131 -0.69 38.20 2.62
C GLY A 131 0.30 38.27 3.79
N ILE A 132 1.16 37.26 3.96
CA ILE A 132 2.14 37.18 5.05
C ILE A 132 3.56 37.15 4.45
N PRO A 133 4.50 37.97 4.97
CA PRO A 133 5.89 37.95 4.52
C PRO A 133 6.62 36.64 4.88
N HIS A 134 7.09 35.92 3.86
CA HIS A 134 7.81 34.65 3.95
C HIS A 134 9.23 34.74 3.40
N LEU A 135 10.07 33.80 3.85
CA LEU A 135 11.40 33.50 3.31
C LEU A 135 11.42 32.03 2.88
N LYS A 136 12.18 31.74 1.83
CA LYS A 136 12.51 30.37 1.44
C LYS A 136 13.70 29.91 2.27
N PHE A 137 13.67 28.66 2.71
CA PHE A 137 14.73 28.02 3.48
C PHE A 137 15.17 26.72 2.82
N ARG A 138 16.46 26.39 2.93
CA ARG A 138 17.02 25.12 2.48
C ARG A 138 17.93 24.49 3.53
N LYS A 139 18.01 23.16 3.52
CA LYS A 139 18.96 22.38 4.32
C LYS A 139 19.44 21.18 3.51
N SER A 140 20.75 20.96 3.48
CA SER A 140 21.33 19.74 2.92
C SER A 140 21.11 18.56 3.88
N VAL A 141 20.75 17.41 3.34
CA VAL A 141 20.59 16.16 4.08
C VAL A 141 21.71 15.23 3.64
N ASP A 142 22.67 14.95 4.52
CA ASP A 142 23.85 14.13 4.18
C ASP A 142 23.43 12.69 3.81
N GLY A 143 23.66 12.32 2.56
CA GLY A 143 23.24 11.05 1.95
C GLY A 143 24.12 9.85 2.29
N SER A 144 24.38 9.59 3.58
CA SER A 144 24.95 8.30 3.99
C SER A 144 23.87 7.22 4.07
N GLY A 145 23.46 6.69 2.92
CA GLY A 145 22.72 5.42 2.79
C GLY A 145 21.43 5.49 1.96
N GLY A 146 21.52 5.19 0.66
CA GLY A 146 20.36 4.93 -0.19
C GLY A 146 20.64 5.15 -1.68
N ASP A 147 20.63 4.06 -2.44
CA ASP A 147 20.86 3.99 -3.89
C ASP A 147 19.75 4.75 -4.68
N PRO A 148 20.05 5.61 -5.68
CA PRO A 148 19.09 6.53 -6.29
C PRO A 148 18.17 5.92 -7.38
N THR A 149 18.05 4.60 -7.47
CA THR A 149 17.40 3.91 -8.60
C THR A 149 15.96 3.45 -8.35
N ALA A 150 15.36 3.75 -7.20
CA ALA A 150 13.94 3.48 -6.94
C ALA A 150 13.04 4.60 -7.50
N ALA A 151 12.79 4.56 -8.81
CA ALA A 151 11.68 5.26 -9.44
C ALA A 151 10.61 4.23 -9.84
N ALA A 152 9.58 4.05 -9.01
CA ALA A 152 8.30 3.44 -9.40
C ALA A 152 7.23 3.67 -8.33
N ALA A 153 6.00 3.84 -8.83
CA ALA A 153 4.68 3.66 -8.22
C ALA A 153 4.30 4.50 -6.99
N GLU A 154 3.23 5.28 -7.15
CA GLU A 154 2.44 5.81 -6.05
C GLU A 154 1.83 4.64 -5.27
N SER A 155 2.27 4.44 -4.03
CA SER A 155 1.72 3.42 -3.13
C SER A 155 0.42 3.91 -2.47
N PRO A 156 -0.57 3.04 -2.26
CA PRO A 156 -1.76 3.38 -1.50
C PRO A 156 -1.38 3.72 -0.05
N ALA A 157 -2.04 4.74 0.49
CA ALA A 157 -1.92 5.11 1.90
C ALA A 157 -2.22 3.89 2.79
N VAL A 158 -1.46 3.74 3.88
CA VAL A 158 -1.71 2.76 4.94
C VAL A 158 -3.19 2.82 5.35
N MET A 159 -3.91 1.72 5.13
CA MET A 159 -5.36 1.61 5.31
C MET A 159 -5.76 1.86 6.76
N ALA A 160 -6.79 2.70 6.96
CA ALA A 160 -7.50 2.82 8.24
C ALA A 160 -8.91 2.26 8.07
N ALA A 161 -9.44 1.64 9.13
CA ALA A 161 -10.81 1.12 9.17
C ALA A 161 -11.86 2.16 8.77
N GLY A 162 -12.91 1.71 8.06
CA GLY A 162 -14.05 2.54 7.67
C GLY A 162 -14.73 3.18 8.90
N ALA A 163 -15.19 4.42 8.73
CA ALA A 163 -15.77 5.27 9.79
C ALA A 163 -17.05 4.72 10.45
N ASP A 164 -17.57 3.58 9.98
CA ASP A 164 -18.82 2.95 10.37
C ASP A 164 -18.67 1.51 10.90
N GLY A 165 -17.44 0.99 10.98
CA GLY A 165 -17.18 -0.39 11.43
C GLY A 165 -17.48 -1.46 10.38
N THR A 166 -17.63 -1.07 9.10
CA THR A 166 -17.76 -1.99 7.98
C THR A 166 -16.40 -2.59 7.62
N LEU A 167 -16.36 -3.89 7.34
CA LEU A 167 -15.17 -4.60 6.87
C LEU A 167 -14.78 -4.04 5.49
N MET A 168 -13.65 -3.35 5.43
CA MET A 168 -13.29 -2.51 4.28
C MET A 168 -12.51 -3.31 3.24
N ARG A 169 -12.96 -3.24 1.98
CA ARG A 169 -12.26 -3.81 0.82
C ARG A 169 -11.91 -2.67 -0.13
N GLN A 170 -10.64 -2.34 -0.26
CA GLN A 170 -10.21 -1.30 -1.19
C GLN A 170 -10.04 -1.87 -2.60
N ALA A 171 -10.82 -1.36 -3.55
CA ALA A 171 -10.61 -1.59 -4.97
C ALA A 171 -9.81 -0.45 -5.60
N ARG A 172 -9.03 -0.80 -6.62
CA ARG A 172 -8.49 0.12 -7.61
C ARG A 172 -9.27 -0.10 -8.90
N PHE A 173 -9.70 0.97 -9.56
CA PHE A 173 -10.56 0.87 -10.74
C PHE A 173 -10.37 2.06 -11.68
N GLU A 174 -10.68 1.88 -12.95
CA GLU A 174 -10.84 2.97 -13.92
C GLU A 174 -12.31 3.41 -13.93
N ASP A 175 -12.56 4.72 -13.75
CA ASP A 175 -13.90 5.29 -13.80
C ASP A 175 -14.37 5.55 -15.25
N PRO A 176 -15.66 5.87 -15.51
CA PRO A 176 -16.16 6.13 -16.86
C PRO A 176 -15.46 7.26 -17.62
N ASP A 177 -14.75 8.14 -16.91
CA ASP A 177 -13.97 9.23 -17.51
C ASP A 177 -12.54 8.78 -17.89
N GLY A 178 -12.17 7.53 -17.58
CA GLY A 178 -10.85 6.95 -17.83
C GLY A 178 -9.83 7.25 -16.71
N ASP A 179 -10.28 7.75 -15.56
CA ASP A 179 -9.39 8.06 -14.43
C ASP A 179 -9.20 6.84 -13.53
N VAL A 180 -7.94 6.50 -13.23
CA VAL A 180 -7.62 5.48 -12.21
C VAL A 180 -7.90 6.03 -10.81
N ARG A 181 -8.72 5.31 -10.05
CA ARG A 181 -9.19 5.70 -8.72
C ARG A 181 -9.12 4.53 -7.75
N TYR A 182 -9.29 4.88 -6.48
CA TYR A 182 -9.44 3.94 -5.39
C TYR A 182 -10.78 4.16 -4.71
N GLY A 183 -11.36 3.10 -4.17
CA GLY A 183 -12.64 3.16 -3.48
C GLY A 183 -12.89 1.94 -2.62
N GLU A 184 -14.01 1.94 -1.92
CA GLU A 184 -14.49 0.80 -1.14
C GLU A 184 -15.44 -0.04 -1.98
N LEU A 185 -15.12 -1.33 -2.10
CA LEU A 185 -15.90 -2.34 -2.82
C LEU A 185 -16.91 -3.03 -1.89
N PHE A 186 -18.19 -2.94 -2.25
CA PHE A 186 -19.28 -3.59 -1.53
C PHE A 186 -19.63 -4.97 -2.11
N GLU A 187 -20.41 -5.76 -1.37
CA GLU A 187 -20.78 -7.12 -1.77
C GLU A 187 -21.65 -7.17 -3.02
N ASP A 188 -22.40 -6.10 -3.27
CA ASP A 188 -23.21 -5.95 -4.49
C ASP A 188 -22.38 -5.51 -5.72
N GLY A 189 -21.06 -5.39 -5.57
CA GLY A 189 -20.13 -4.99 -6.62
C GLY A 189 -20.02 -3.47 -6.81
N THR A 190 -20.83 -2.67 -6.12
CA THR A 190 -20.72 -1.21 -6.20
C THR A 190 -19.42 -0.73 -5.55
N VAL A 191 -18.87 0.36 -6.06
CA VAL A 191 -17.68 1.01 -5.50
C VAL A 191 -18.00 2.41 -5.05
N ARG A 192 -17.84 2.69 -3.76
CA ARG A 192 -17.80 4.08 -3.26
C ARG A 192 -16.40 4.61 -3.48
N ALA A 193 -16.25 5.48 -4.46
CA ALA A 193 -14.97 6.07 -4.78
C ALA A 193 -14.49 6.95 -3.62
N TYR A 194 -13.22 6.85 -3.28
CA TYR A 194 -12.62 7.88 -2.45
C TYR A 194 -12.65 9.19 -3.24
N PRO A 195 -12.95 10.32 -2.58
CA PRO A 195 -13.06 11.60 -3.28
C PRO A 195 -11.78 11.90 -4.05
N LYS A 196 -11.91 12.35 -5.31
CA LYS A 196 -10.79 12.96 -6.04
C LYS A 196 -10.21 14.05 -5.13
N GLN A 197 -8.89 14.08 -4.95
CA GLN A 197 -8.23 14.81 -3.85
C GLN A 197 -8.64 16.31 -3.78
N GLU A 198 -9.05 16.91 -4.90
CA GLU A 198 -9.51 18.30 -5.03
C GLU A 198 -10.92 18.62 -4.47
N LYS A 199 -11.78 17.63 -4.15
CA LYS A 199 -13.21 17.86 -3.78
C LYS A 199 -13.65 17.25 -2.45
N ARG A 200 -12.72 16.87 -1.58
CA ARG A 200 -12.99 16.06 -0.38
C ARG A 200 -13.89 16.71 0.69
N LEU A 201 -14.14 18.02 0.62
CA LEU A 201 -14.95 18.76 1.61
C LEU A 201 -16.38 19.07 1.15
N THR A 202 -16.71 18.84 -0.11
CA THR A 202 -18.06 19.11 -0.67
C THR A 202 -18.57 18.03 -1.63
N ALA A 203 -17.78 16.99 -1.92
CA ALA A 203 -18.22 15.92 -2.80
C ALA A 203 -19.36 15.13 -2.15
N ALA A 204 -20.49 15.03 -2.86
CA ALA A 204 -21.44 13.95 -2.63
C ALA A 204 -20.68 12.61 -2.76
N GLU A 205 -21.06 11.59 -2.00
CA GLU A 205 -20.50 10.25 -2.18
C GLU A 205 -20.65 9.84 -3.65
N GLU A 206 -19.53 9.72 -4.36
CA GLU A 206 -19.51 9.19 -5.71
C GLU A 206 -19.53 7.67 -5.60
N ARG A 207 -20.59 7.07 -6.12
CA ARG A 207 -20.73 5.63 -6.21
C ARG A 207 -20.81 5.24 -7.67
N PHE A 208 -20.10 4.16 -7.99
CA PHE A 208 -20.09 3.58 -9.31
C PHE A 208 -20.72 2.20 -9.24
N ASP A 209 -21.63 1.92 -10.17
CA ASP A 209 -22.12 0.57 -10.38
C ASP A 209 -21.02 -0.28 -11.01
N ARG A 210 -21.03 -1.59 -10.72
CA ARG A 210 -19.98 -2.51 -11.18
C ARG A 210 -19.78 -2.47 -12.70
N ASP A 211 -20.87 -2.37 -13.45
CA ASP A 211 -20.89 -2.42 -14.91
C ASP A 211 -20.33 -1.14 -15.56
N ASP A 212 -20.16 -0.06 -14.79
CA ASP A 212 -19.69 1.24 -15.27
C ASP A 212 -18.18 1.43 -15.05
N ILE A 213 -17.49 0.48 -14.41
CA ILE A 213 -16.07 0.58 -14.07
C ILE A 213 -15.28 -0.64 -14.51
N GLU A 214 -13.98 -0.45 -14.73
CA GLU A 214 -13.03 -1.53 -14.93
C GLU A 214 -12.23 -1.72 -13.64
N LEU A 215 -12.33 -2.90 -13.01
CA LEU A 215 -11.49 -3.20 -11.85
C LEU A 215 -10.06 -3.45 -12.32
N LEU A 216 -9.10 -2.83 -11.64
CA LEU A 216 -7.67 -3.02 -11.87
C LEU A 216 -7.10 -3.94 -10.79
N ALA A 217 -5.90 -4.48 -11.03
CA ALA A 217 -5.14 -5.12 -9.96
C ALA A 217 -5.00 -4.14 -8.78
N PRO A 218 -5.27 -4.57 -7.53
CA PRO A 218 -5.49 -3.64 -6.42
C PRO A 218 -4.22 -2.92 -5.94
N CYS A 219 -3.04 -3.33 -6.44
CA CYS A 219 -1.77 -2.68 -6.20
C CYS A 219 -0.80 -2.94 -7.37
N ASP A 220 0.26 -2.13 -7.44
CA ASP A 220 1.38 -2.30 -8.37
C ASP A 220 2.62 -2.81 -7.60
N PRO A 221 2.78 -4.13 -7.41
CA PRO A 221 3.91 -4.66 -6.64
C PRO A 221 5.25 -4.40 -7.34
N SER A 222 6.29 -4.07 -6.57
CA SER A 222 7.67 -4.06 -7.09
C SER A 222 8.21 -5.48 -7.29
N LYS A 223 7.67 -6.43 -6.51
CA LYS A 223 7.91 -7.87 -6.58
C LYS A 223 6.77 -8.64 -5.91
N ILE A 224 6.59 -9.89 -6.35
CA ILE A 224 5.71 -10.86 -5.70
C ILE A 224 6.58 -11.98 -5.15
N VAL A 225 6.64 -12.13 -3.83
CA VAL A 225 7.39 -13.19 -3.15
C VAL A 225 6.45 -14.36 -2.91
N CYS A 226 6.71 -15.49 -3.55
CA CYS A 226 5.81 -16.63 -3.54
C CYS A 226 6.37 -17.76 -2.68
N VAL A 227 5.48 -18.52 -2.05
CA VAL A 227 5.82 -19.63 -1.15
C VAL A 227 5.33 -20.94 -1.74
N GLY A 228 6.25 -21.82 -2.12
CA GLY A 228 5.90 -23.17 -2.54
C GLY A 228 5.58 -24.07 -1.34
N LEU A 229 4.57 -24.94 -1.49
CA LEU A 229 4.22 -26.01 -0.54
C LEU A 229 3.92 -25.52 0.89
N ASN A 230 2.92 -24.66 1.04
CA ASN A 230 2.53 -24.11 2.35
C ASN A 230 1.22 -24.68 2.92
N TYR A 231 0.66 -25.75 2.34
CA TYR A 231 -0.55 -26.41 2.84
C TYR A 231 -0.24 -27.86 3.18
N ALA A 232 -0.68 -28.31 4.36
CA ALA A 232 -0.46 -29.67 4.83
C ALA A 232 -1.04 -30.71 3.84
N ASP A 233 -2.29 -30.52 3.42
CA ASP A 233 -2.98 -31.43 2.50
C ASP A 233 -2.29 -31.47 1.12
N HIS A 234 -1.79 -30.33 0.63
CA HIS A 234 -1.07 -30.28 -0.64
C HIS A 234 0.31 -30.97 -0.58
N ALA A 235 1.00 -30.88 0.56
CA ALA A 235 2.25 -31.61 0.78
C ALA A 235 2.00 -33.14 0.79
N ASP A 236 0.92 -33.57 1.42
CA ASP A 236 0.49 -34.96 1.47
C ASP A 236 0.06 -35.48 0.08
N GLU A 237 -0.71 -34.71 -0.70
CA GLU A 237 -1.13 -35.04 -2.08
C GLU A 237 0.08 -35.30 -3.00
N GLN A 238 1.10 -34.44 -2.91
CA GLN A 238 2.32 -34.59 -3.70
C GLN A 238 3.29 -35.64 -3.14
N GLY A 239 2.97 -36.27 -2.00
CA GLY A 239 3.84 -37.23 -1.31
C GLY A 239 5.17 -36.61 -0.86
N LYS A 240 5.18 -35.31 -0.57
CA LYS A 240 6.37 -34.56 -0.14
C LYS A 240 6.37 -34.42 1.38
N ALA A 241 7.56 -34.48 1.98
CA ALA A 241 7.71 -34.13 3.39
C ALA A 241 7.40 -32.64 3.59
N VAL A 242 6.75 -32.31 4.70
CA VAL A 242 6.58 -30.92 5.15
C VAL A 242 7.95 -30.25 5.16
N PRO A 243 8.15 -29.14 4.44
CA PRO A 243 9.44 -28.49 4.37
C PRO A 243 9.84 -27.91 5.74
N ASP A 244 11.12 -27.94 6.08
CA ASP A 244 11.63 -27.35 7.35
C ASP A 244 11.64 -25.82 7.33
N ARG A 245 11.50 -25.21 6.14
CA ARG A 245 11.50 -23.76 5.91
C ARG A 245 10.71 -23.41 4.63
N PRO A 246 10.15 -22.20 4.53
CA PRO A 246 9.45 -21.75 3.33
C PRO A 246 10.31 -21.85 2.06
N LEU A 247 9.74 -22.39 0.98
CA LEU A 247 10.38 -22.44 -0.34
C LEU A 247 10.05 -21.17 -1.12
N LEU A 248 10.95 -20.19 -1.05
CA LEU A 248 10.74 -18.89 -1.67
C LEU A 248 11.15 -18.86 -3.15
N PHE A 249 10.29 -18.25 -3.96
CA PHE A 249 10.60 -17.83 -5.33
C PHE A 249 9.96 -16.47 -5.62
N LEU A 250 10.21 -15.92 -6.81
CA LEU A 250 9.72 -14.60 -7.19
C LEU A 250 8.90 -14.69 -8.48
N LYS A 251 7.79 -13.95 -8.51
CA LYS A 251 7.16 -13.51 -9.76
C LYS A 251 7.42 -12.01 -9.95
N PRO A 252 7.92 -11.60 -11.13
CA PRO A 252 8.15 -10.19 -11.45
C PRO A 252 6.83 -9.45 -11.75
N PRO A 253 6.84 -8.10 -11.73
CA PRO A 253 5.64 -7.29 -11.93
C PRO A 253 4.92 -7.50 -13.28
N ASN A 254 5.61 -7.96 -14.32
CA ASN A 254 4.97 -8.26 -15.62
C ASN A 254 3.95 -9.40 -15.55
N THR A 255 3.97 -10.21 -14.50
CA THR A 255 3.02 -11.32 -14.33
C THR A 255 1.63 -10.87 -13.86
N VAL A 256 1.48 -9.64 -13.39
CA VAL A 256 0.22 -9.15 -12.80
C VAL A 256 -0.84 -8.97 -13.88
N ALA A 257 -2.02 -9.55 -13.63
CA ALA A 257 -3.25 -9.31 -14.40
C ALA A 257 -4.37 -8.80 -13.47
N ALA A 258 -5.27 -7.99 -14.01
CA ALA A 258 -6.38 -7.41 -13.28
C ALA A 258 -7.56 -8.41 -13.13
N PRO A 259 -8.52 -8.14 -12.24
CA PRO A 259 -9.78 -8.86 -12.22
C PRO A 259 -10.51 -8.71 -13.56
N GLU A 260 -11.11 -9.80 -14.03
CA GLU A 260 -11.88 -9.92 -15.26
C GLU A 260 -11.10 -9.76 -16.58
N ASP A 261 -9.78 -9.57 -16.50
CA ASP A 261 -8.91 -9.71 -17.66
C ASP A 261 -9.03 -11.11 -18.27
N THR A 262 -8.88 -11.16 -19.59
CA THR A 262 -8.56 -12.40 -20.30
C THR A 262 -7.06 -12.64 -20.18
N LEU A 263 -6.66 -13.73 -19.52
CA LEU A 263 -5.27 -14.14 -19.38
C LEU A 263 -4.75 -14.69 -20.71
N GLU A 264 -3.75 -14.03 -21.29
CA GLU A 264 -3.10 -14.42 -22.53
C GLU A 264 -1.92 -15.36 -22.22
N LEU A 265 -2.23 -16.63 -21.97
CA LEU A 265 -1.26 -17.61 -21.48
C LEU A 265 -0.46 -18.29 -22.61
N LEU A 266 0.56 -19.07 -22.24
CA LEU A 266 1.48 -19.71 -23.19
C LEU A 266 0.83 -20.86 -23.98
N ALA A 267 0.96 -20.83 -25.31
CA ALA A 267 0.61 -21.95 -26.20
C ALA A 267 1.43 -23.22 -25.91
N ASP A 268 0.85 -24.38 -26.22
CA ASP A 268 1.51 -25.70 -26.14
C ASP A 268 2.18 -25.98 -24.79
N ARG A 269 1.56 -25.58 -23.68
CA ARG A 269 2.03 -25.83 -22.32
C ARG A 269 0.93 -26.40 -21.43
N GLN A 270 1.31 -27.22 -20.45
CA GLN A 270 0.43 -27.53 -19.33
C GLN A 270 0.47 -26.37 -18.32
N LEU A 271 -0.61 -25.60 -18.29
CA LEU A 271 -0.79 -24.44 -17.42
C LEU A 271 -1.79 -24.80 -16.32
N ASP A 272 -1.39 -24.69 -15.06
CA ASP A 272 -2.25 -24.99 -13.91
C ASP A 272 -2.64 -23.71 -13.15
N TYR A 273 -3.83 -23.69 -12.57
CA TYR A 273 -4.27 -22.67 -11.59
C TYR A 273 -3.77 -23.02 -10.18
N GLU A 274 -3.53 -22.01 -9.36
CA GLU A 274 -3.13 -22.16 -7.95
C GLU A 274 -3.79 -21.04 -7.12
N ALA A 275 -4.89 -21.35 -6.42
CA ALA A 275 -5.58 -20.36 -5.57
C ALA A 275 -4.79 -20.05 -4.29
N GLU A 276 -4.37 -18.79 -4.12
CA GLU A 276 -3.57 -18.38 -2.96
C GLU A 276 -4.11 -17.11 -2.28
N LEU A 277 -3.86 -17.01 -0.98
CA LEU A 277 -3.98 -15.76 -0.24
C LEU A 277 -2.75 -14.90 -0.53
N GLY A 278 -2.98 -13.65 -0.95
CA GLY A 278 -1.94 -12.65 -1.13
C GLY A 278 -1.89 -11.70 0.06
N VAL A 279 -0.71 -11.50 0.65
CA VAL A 279 -0.48 -10.49 1.70
C VAL A 279 0.11 -9.25 1.06
N VAL A 280 -0.59 -8.12 1.12
CA VAL A 280 -0.11 -6.85 0.57
C VAL A 280 0.63 -6.06 1.64
N ILE A 281 1.87 -5.67 1.36
CA ILE A 281 2.71 -4.93 2.29
C ILE A 281 2.32 -3.45 2.28
N GLY A 282 2.05 -2.87 3.45
CA GLY A 282 1.63 -1.47 3.60
C GLY A 282 2.75 -0.49 3.92
N GLN A 283 3.88 -0.99 4.43
CA GLN A 283 5.04 -0.17 4.73
C GLN A 283 6.34 -0.91 4.45
N ARG A 284 7.36 -0.15 4.03
CA ARG A 284 8.70 -0.67 3.80
C ARG A 284 9.23 -1.33 5.07
N CYS A 285 9.64 -2.59 4.98
CA CYS A 285 10.06 -3.37 6.14
C CYS A 285 11.23 -4.31 5.84
N ARG A 286 12.05 -4.57 6.87
CA ARG A 286 13.20 -5.49 6.85
C ARG A 286 13.50 -5.96 8.27
N ASN A 287 13.86 -7.23 8.43
CA ASN A 287 14.12 -7.89 9.71
C ASN A 287 12.95 -7.69 10.71
N VAL A 288 11.72 -7.90 10.23
CA VAL A 288 10.52 -7.77 11.05
C VAL A 288 10.45 -8.98 11.98
N ALA A 289 10.23 -8.74 13.28
CA ALA A 289 9.96 -9.83 14.21
C ALA A 289 8.56 -10.40 13.93
N GLU A 290 8.37 -11.70 14.12
CA GLU A 290 7.07 -12.37 13.89
C GLU A 290 5.91 -11.68 14.63
N ALA A 291 6.14 -11.26 15.88
CA ALA A 291 5.14 -10.56 16.68
C ALA A 291 4.71 -9.19 16.12
N ASP A 292 5.55 -8.57 15.30
CA ASP A 292 5.31 -7.25 14.68
C ASP A 292 4.91 -7.40 13.20
N ALA A 293 4.76 -8.63 12.69
CA ALA A 293 4.58 -8.89 11.27
C ALA A 293 3.27 -8.32 10.72
N MET A 294 2.18 -8.35 11.49
CA MET A 294 0.90 -7.82 11.03
C MET A 294 0.89 -6.28 10.95
N ASP A 295 1.77 -5.59 11.67
CA ASP A 295 1.86 -4.12 11.62
C ASP A 295 2.32 -3.61 10.25
N VAL A 296 2.99 -4.44 9.46
CA VAL A 296 3.50 -4.07 8.12
C VAL A 296 2.55 -4.45 6.98
N VAL A 297 1.42 -5.12 7.28
CA VAL A 297 0.44 -5.60 6.30
C VAL A 297 -0.62 -4.52 6.04
N ALA A 298 -0.80 -4.15 4.77
CA ALA A 298 -1.91 -3.29 4.33
C ALA A 298 -3.24 -4.04 4.33
N GLY A 299 -3.20 -5.34 3.99
CA GLY A 299 -4.37 -6.19 3.91
C GLY A 299 -4.08 -7.45 3.11
N PHE A 300 -5.15 -8.13 2.73
CA PHE A 300 -5.13 -9.38 1.97
C PHE A 300 -5.88 -9.25 0.63
N THR A 301 -5.44 -9.99 -0.37
CA THR A 301 -6.09 -10.10 -1.70
C THR A 301 -6.13 -11.58 -2.14
N CYS A 302 -6.91 -11.92 -3.16
CA CYS A 302 -6.75 -13.21 -3.84
C CYS A 302 -5.59 -13.12 -4.84
N VAL A 303 -4.92 -14.25 -5.04
CA VAL A 303 -3.88 -14.48 -6.06
C VAL A 303 -4.19 -15.78 -6.80
N ASN A 304 -3.96 -15.82 -8.10
CA ASN A 304 -3.85 -17.06 -8.84
C ASN A 304 -2.39 -17.26 -9.31
N ASP A 305 -1.64 -18.18 -8.71
CA ASP A 305 -0.24 -18.45 -9.08
C ASP A 305 -0.14 -19.41 -10.28
N VAL A 306 -0.53 -18.91 -11.45
CA VAL A 306 -0.57 -19.71 -12.68
C VAL A 306 0.81 -20.25 -13.00
N SER A 307 0.83 -21.55 -13.31
CA SER A 307 2.06 -22.34 -13.36
C SER A 307 2.19 -23.14 -14.64
N ASN A 308 3.26 -22.89 -15.38
CA ASN A 308 3.67 -23.75 -16.50
C ASN A 308 4.44 -24.96 -15.94
N ARG A 309 3.77 -26.11 -15.92
CA ARG A 309 4.28 -27.35 -15.34
C ARG A 309 5.38 -28.01 -16.16
N ASP A 310 5.35 -27.83 -17.48
CA ASP A 310 6.32 -28.46 -18.37
C ASP A 310 7.74 -27.97 -18.07
N ASP A 311 7.91 -26.65 -17.94
CA ASP A 311 9.19 -26.05 -17.60
C ASP A 311 9.52 -26.23 -16.10
N GLN A 312 8.53 -26.11 -15.21
CA GLN A 312 8.75 -26.28 -13.77
C GLN A 312 9.24 -27.69 -13.38
N ALA A 313 8.80 -28.73 -14.09
CA ALA A 313 9.15 -30.12 -13.79
C ALA A 313 10.60 -30.48 -14.14
N VAL A 314 11.24 -29.74 -15.05
CA VAL A 314 12.58 -30.07 -15.57
C VAL A 314 13.64 -29.06 -15.14
N GLU A 315 13.26 -27.84 -14.80
CA GLU A 315 14.19 -26.78 -14.41
C GLU A 315 14.42 -26.73 -12.90
N THR A 316 15.63 -26.32 -12.50
CA THR A 316 15.99 -26.15 -11.08
C THR A 316 15.52 -24.80 -10.51
N ASN A 317 15.23 -23.84 -11.38
CA ASN A 317 14.58 -22.59 -11.02
C ASN A 317 13.22 -22.52 -11.71
N TRP A 318 12.34 -21.62 -11.28
CA TRP A 318 10.97 -21.54 -11.77
C TRP A 318 10.68 -20.30 -12.61
N VAL A 319 11.69 -19.64 -13.17
CA VAL A 319 11.45 -18.41 -13.96
C VAL A 319 10.55 -18.70 -15.15
N ARG A 320 10.79 -19.74 -15.96
CA ARG A 320 9.89 -20.09 -17.06
C ARG A 320 8.55 -20.68 -16.60
N GLY A 321 8.57 -21.35 -15.44
CA GLY A 321 7.39 -21.97 -14.86
C GLY A 321 6.43 -20.98 -14.21
N LYS A 322 6.90 -19.81 -13.77
CA LYS A 322 6.14 -18.88 -12.93
C LYS A 322 6.20 -17.41 -13.38
N ALA A 323 7.15 -16.97 -14.20
CA ALA A 323 7.40 -15.53 -14.45
C ALA A 323 6.94 -15.00 -15.82
N PHE A 324 6.04 -15.72 -16.51
CA PHE A 324 5.46 -15.27 -17.78
C PHE A 324 4.30 -14.30 -17.55
N ASP A 325 3.96 -13.51 -18.57
CA ASP A 325 2.89 -12.51 -18.50
C ASP A 325 1.56 -13.18 -18.09
N ASP A 326 0.71 -12.43 -17.37
CA ASP A 326 -0.58 -12.87 -16.83
C ASP A 326 -0.55 -14.06 -15.86
N ALA A 327 0.64 -14.45 -15.39
CA ALA A 327 0.78 -15.61 -14.51
C ALA A 327 0.46 -15.34 -13.03
N ALA A 328 0.19 -14.10 -12.63
CA ALA A 328 -0.17 -13.69 -11.28
C ALA A 328 -1.39 -12.74 -11.25
N PRO A 329 -2.61 -13.18 -11.65
CA PRO A 329 -3.80 -12.38 -11.45
C PRO A 329 -3.99 -12.02 -9.96
N LEU A 330 -4.33 -10.76 -9.67
CA LEU A 330 -4.50 -10.23 -8.32
C LEU A 330 -5.83 -9.49 -8.18
N GLY A 331 -6.57 -9.75 -7.10
CA GLY A 331 -7.76 -8.95 -6.75
C GLY A 331 -8.82 -9.72 -5.97
N PRO A 332 -10.09 -9.30 -6.00
CA PRO A 332 -10.61 -8.09 -6.66
C PRO A 332 -10.30 -6.80 -5.90
N ALA A 333 -9.85 -6.90 -4.64
CA ALA A 333 -9.62 -5.80 -3.73
C ALA A 333 -8.60 -6.19 -2.66
N ILE A 334 -8.09 -5.19 -1.93
CA ILE A 334 -7.35 -5.39 -0.69
C ILE A 334 -8.34 -5.29 0.47
N ALA A 335 -8.63 -6.42 1.10
CA ALA A 335 -9.42 -6.48 2.34
C ALA A 335 -8.53 -6.18 3.55
N THR A 336 -9.02 -5.43 4.53
CA THR A 336 -8.25 -5.21 5.76
C THR A 336 -8.03 -6.52 6.53
N PRO A 337 -6.99 -6.63 7.37
CA PRO A 337 -6.73 -7.86 8.10
C PRO A 337 -7.91 -8.36 8.94
N GLU A 338 -8.74 -7.46 9.49
CA GLU A 338 -9.92 -7.79 10.28
C GLU A 338 -11.06 -8.39 9.45
N ALA A 339 -11.08 -8.14 8.14
CA ALA A 339 -12.08 -8.67 7.23
C ALA A 339 -11.84 -10.14 6.88
N VAL A 340 -10.62 -10.65 7.06
CA VAL A 340 -10.22 -12.00 6.66
C VAL A 340 -9.91 -12.84 7.90
N PRO A 341 -10.83 -13.73 8.32
CA PRO A 341 -10.63 -14.60 9.48
C PRO A 341 -9.33 -15.42 9.42
N GLU A 342 -8.78 -15.79 10.58
CA GLU A 342 -7.59 -16.65 10.65
C GLU A 342 -7.83 -18.02 10.01
N ASP A 343 -9.09 -18.49 9.98
CA ASP A 343 -9.57 -19.73 9.39
C ASP A 343 -10.31 -19.52 8.05
N ALA A 344 -10.12 -18.37 7.39
CA ALA A 344 -10.85 -17.99 6.17
C ALA A 344 -10.81 -19.09 5.11
N ALA A 345 -11.98 -19.39 4.53
CA ALA A 345 -12.09 -20.33 3.43
C ALA A 345 -11.41 -19.81 2.15
N ILE A 346 -10.76 -20.73 1.41
CA ILE A 346 -10.06 -20.47 0.14
C ILE A 346 -10.56 -21.48 -0.88
N ARG A 347 -11.13 -21.00 -1.98
CA ARG A 347 -11.75 -21.83 -3.01
C ARG A 347 -11.30 -21.44 -4.41
N CYS A 348 -11.20 -22.45 -5.28
CA CYS A 348 -11.01 -22.26 -6.71
C CYS A 348 -12.14 -22.95 -7.48
N ARG A 349 -12.73 -22.27 -8.46
CA ARG A 349 -13.64 -22.86 -9.45
C ARG A 349 -13.09 -22.66 -10.84
N VAL A 350 -13.28 -23.66 -11.69
CA VAL A 350 -13.04 -23.55 -13.14
C VAL A 350 -14.32 -23.89 -13.86
N ASN A 351 -14.86 -22.94 -14.62
CA ASN A 351 -16.17 -23.05 -15.28
C ASN A 351 -17.32 -23.38 -14.31
N GLY A 352 -17.23 -22.87 -13.07
CA GLY A 352 -18.18 -23.13 -11.99
C GLY A 352 -17.97 -24.46 -11.24
N ASP A 353 -17.10 -25.35 -11.71
CA ASP A 353 -16.77 -26.60 -11.01
C ASP A 353 -15.78 -26.31 -9.88
N LEU A 354 -16.13 -26.65 -8.64
CA LEU A 354 -15.25 -26.53 -7.48
C LEU A 354 -14.05 -27.47 -7.62
N ARG A 355 -12.84 -26.90 -7.62
CA ARG A 355 -11.58 -27.61 -7.79
C ARG A 355 -10.70 -27.61 -6.55
N GLN A 356 -10.68 -26.50 -5.82
CA GLN A 356 -9.96 -26.37 -4.55
C GLN A 356 -10.95 -25.86 -3.49
N ASP A 357 -10.90 -26.43 -2.29
CA ASP A 357 -11.73 -26.04 -1.14
C ASP A 357 -10.95 -26.33 0.15
N SER A 358 -10.36 -25.30 0.73
CA SER A 358 -9.53 -25.40 1.93
C SER A 358 -9.69 -24.15 2.78
N SER A 359 -8.81 -23.95 3.75
CA SER A 359 -8.79 -22.76 4.59
C SER A 359 -7.37 -22.40 5.04
N ARG A 360 -7.23 -21.17 5.55
CA ARG A 360 -5.99 -20.68 6.15
C ARG A 360 -5.48 -21.52 7.33
N ASP A 361 -6.36 -22.24 8.02
CA ASP A 361 -5.98 -23.15 9.12
C ASP A 361 -5.07 -24.30 8.66
N GLN A 362 -5.00 -24.59 7.36
CA GLN A 362 -4.14 -25.62 6.80
C GLN A 362 -2.71 -25.13 6.51
N PHE A 363 -2.39 -23.86 6.82
CA PHE A 363 -1.06 -23.30 6.57
C PHE A 363 0.00 -24.03 7.40
N ILE A 364 1.09 -24.41 6.74
CA ILE A 364 2.29 -24.93 7.41
C ILE A 364 3.05 -23.79 8.09
N PHE A 365 3.22 -22.68 7.37
CA PHE A 365 3.81 -21.45 7.85
C PHE A 365 2.77 -20.32 7.81
N SER A 366 2.51 -19.73 8.97
CA SER A 366 1.57 -18.63 9.12
C SER A 366 2.07 -17.34 8.44
N VAL A 367 1.15 -16.39 8.20
CA VAL A 367 1.51 -15.07 7.64
C VAL A 367 2.62 -14.37 8.46
N PRO A 368 2.54 -14.31 9.81
CA PRO A 368 3.63 -13.76 10.61
C PRO A 368 4.99 -14.43 10.39
N GLU A 369 5.03 -15.76 10.34
CA GLU A 369 6.26 -16.53 10.09
C GLU A 369 6.85 -16.23 8.71
N LEU A 370 5.99 -16.17 7.68
CA LEU A 370 6.41 -15.87 6.31
C LEU A 370 7.02 -14.46 6.21
N ILE A 371 6.39 -13.45 6.79
CA ILE A 371 6.91 -12.07 6.79
C ILE A 371 8.24 -12.01 7.54
N ALA A 372 8.35 -12.63 8.71
CA ALA A 372 9.59 -12.64 9.49
C ALA A 372 10.73 -13.32 8.72
N GLU A 373 10.48 -14.50 8.13
CA GLU A 373 11.48 -15.24 7.35
C GLU A 373 11.89 -14.45 6.11
N ILE A 374 10.95 -13.97 5.29
CA ILE A 374 11.22 -13.24 4.05
C ILE A 374 12.02 -11.95 4.34
N THR A 375 11.59 -11.19 5.34
CA THR A 375 12.20 -9.89 5.66
C THR A 375 13.59 -10.00 6.27
N SER A 376 13.98 -11.20 6.74
CA SER A 376 15.35 -11.50 7.16
C SER A 376 16.34 -11.48 5.97
N TYR A 377 15.87 -11.83 4.76
CA TYR A 377 16.69 -11.88 3.56
C TYR A 377 16.57 -10.63 2.69
N MET A 378 15.36 -10.08 2.55
CA MET A 378 15.10 -8.96 1.64
C MET A 378 14.19 -7.89 2.24
N THR A 379 14.37 -6.64 1.79
CA THR A 379 13.43 -5.56 2.11
C THR A 379 12.16 -5.73 1.28
N LEU A 380 11.00 -5.67 1.93
CA LEU A 380 9.71 -5.52 1.25
C LEU A 380 9.35 -4.03 1.19
N GLU A 381 8.78 -3.60 0.07
CA GLU A 381 8.32 -2.24 -0.18
C GLU A 381 6.78 -2.20 -0.12
N PRO A 382 6.16 -1.04 0.16
CA PRO A 382 4.71 -0.92 0.10
C PRO A 382 4.16 -1.30 -1.28
N GLY A 383 3.09 -2.09 -1.31
CA GLY A 383 2.50 -2.65 -2.52
C GLY A 383 3.07 -4.01 -2.92
N ASP A 384 4.22 -4.44 -2.38
CA ASP A 384 4.70 -5.81 -2.62
C ASP A 384 3.70 -6.84 -2.10
N VAL A 385 3.65 -7.98 -2.77
CA VAL A 385 2.74 -9.08 -2.43
C VAL A 385 3.53 -10.30 -1.98
N VAL A 386 3.10 -10.93 -0.89
CA VAL A 386 3.53 -12.29 -0.51
C VAL A 386 2.42 -13.26 -0.87
N SER A 387 2.65 -14.13 -1.85
CA SER A 387 1.74 -15.21 -2.25
C SER A 387 2.03 -16.43 -1.37
N THR A 388 1.04 -16.84 -0.56
CA THR A 388 1.29 -17.71 0.60
C THR A 388 1.21 -19.20 0.32
N GLY A 389 1.14 -19.63 -0.94
CA GLY A 389 0.96 -21.03 -1.33
C GLY A 389 -0.50 -21.39 -1.62
N THR A 390 -0.67 -22.53 -2.28
CA THR A 390 -1.95 -23.08 -2.73
C THR A 390 -2.31 -24.39 -1.99
N PRO A 391 -3.61 -24.65 -1.74
CA PRO A 391 -4.10 -25.94 -1.26
C PRO A 391 -4.03 -27.04 -2.34
N GLU A 392 -4.43 -28.27 -1.98
CA GLU A 392 -4.63 -29.38 -2.90
C GLU A 392 -5.69 -29.08 -3.98
N GLY A 393 -5.76 -29.93 -5.01
CA GLY A 393 -6.74 -29.78 -6.11
C GLY A 393 -6.30 -28.85 -7.24
N VAL A 394 -4.99 -28.55 -7.28
CA VAL A 394 -4.36 -27.88 -8.41
C VAL A 394 -4.57 -28.69 -9.70
N GLY A 395 -4.89 -28.01 -10.80
CA GLY A 395 -5.18 -28.68 -12.06
C GLY A 395 -5.06 -27.76 -13.28
N PRO A 396 -5.21 -28.34 -14.48
CA PRO A 396 -4.93 -27.64 -15.72
C PRO A 396 -6.04 -26.65 -16.09
N LEU A 397 -5.62 -25.59 -16.78
CA LEU A 397 -6.44 -24.63 -17.50
C LEU A 397 -6.45 -24.97 -19.00
N ALA A 398 -7.59 -24.76 -19.65
CA ALA A 398 -7.76 -24.88 -21.09
C ALA A 398 -8.17 -23.53 -21.72
N ASP A 399 -7.97 -23.40 -23.04
CA ASP A 399 -8.46 -22.25 -23.81
C ASP A 399 -9.97 -22.11 -23.66
N GLY A 400 -10.44 -20.91 -23.33
CA GLY A 400 -11.85 -20.59 -23.11
C GLY A 400 -12.38 -20.92 -21.70
N ASP A 401 -11.53 -21.39 -20.78
CA ASP A 401 -11.92 -21.56 -19.38
C ASP A 401 -12.12 -20.21 -18.67
N THR A 402 -13.00 -20.19 -17.69
CA THR A 402 -13.09 -19.13 -16.68
C THR A 402 -12.61 -19.68 -15.34
N VAL A 403 -11.65 -19.02 -14.70
CA VAL A 403 -11.13 -19.38 -13.37
C VAL A 403 -11.57 -18.34 -12.33
N GLU A 404 -11.99 -18.83 -11.16
CA GLU A 404 -12.47 -18.00 -10.04
C GLU A 404 -11.77 -18.41 -8.74
N VAL A 405 -11.00 -17.50 -8.15
CA VAL A 405 -10.41 -17.65 -6.81
C VAL A 405 -11.23 -16.83 -5.81
N GLU A 406 -11.88 -17.51 -4.87
CA GLU A 406 -12.71 -16.91 -3.84
C GLU A 406 -12.07 -17.09 -2.46
N ILE A 407 -11.90 -15.99 -1.73
CA ILE A 407 -11.43 -16.02 -0.35
C ILE A 407 -12.43 -15.29 0.54
N GLU A 408 -12.80 -15.94 1.64
CA GLU A 408 -13.69 -15.37 2.64
C GLU A 408 -13.17 -14.04 3.18
N GLY A 409 -14.03 -13.02 3.20
CA GLY A 409 -13.66 -11.65 3.59
C GLY A 409 -13.12 -10.77 2.48
N ILE A 410 -12.65 -11.35 1.36
CA ILE A 410 -12.05 -10.60 0.24
C ILE A 410 -13.04 -10.50 -0.92
N GLY A 411 -13.62 -11.62 -1.34
CA GLY A 411 -14.44 -11.71 -2.54
C GLY A 411 -13.84 -12.66 -3.58
N THR A 412 -14.21 -12.46 -4.85
CA THR A 412 -13.83 -13.38 -5.94
C THR A 412 -13.00 -12.66 -6.98
N LEU A 413 -11.79 -13.17 -7.22
CA LEU A 413 -10.96 -12.85 -8.38
C LEU A 413 -11.38 -13.79 -9.51
N LYS A 414 -11.79 -13.23 -10.63
CA LYS A 414 -12.27 -13.98 -11.80
C LYS A 414 -11.47 -13.58 -13.01
N ASN A 415 -11.06 -14.55 -13.84
CA ASN A 415 -10.40 -14.28 -15.11
C ASN A 415 -10.84 -15.29 -16.17
N ASP A 416 -10.93 -14.84 -17.42
CA ASP A 416 -11.11 -15.73 -18.57
C ASP A 416 -9.74 -16.14 -19.13
N VAL A 417 -9.63 -17.30 -19.76
CA VAL A 417 -8.36 -17.86 -20.23
C VAL A 417 -8.33 -17.90 -21.75
N ARG A 418 -7.26 -17.37 -22.35
CA ARG A 418 -6.91 -17.60 -23.75
C ARG A 418 -5.56 -18.29 -23.84
N ILE A 419 -5.51 -19.39 -24.58
CA ILE A 419 -4.27 -20.12 -24.90
C ILE A 419 -4.16 -20.17 -26.45
N PRO A 420 -3.17 -19.48 -27.05
CA PRO A 420 -3.10 -19.27 -28.50
C PRO A 420 -2.69 -20.48 -29.34
#